data_AF-A0A1L5P291-F1
#
_entry.id   AF-A0A1L5P291-F1
#
_cell.length_a   1.000
_cell.length_b   1.000
_cell.length_c   1.000
_cell.angle_alpha   90.00
_cell.angle_beta   90.00
_cell.angle_gamma   90.00
#
_symmetry.space_group_name_H-M   'P 1'
#
loop_
_entity.id
_entity.type
_entity.pdbx_description
1 polymer ?
#
loop_
_entity_poly.entity_id
_entity_poly.type
_entity_poly.pdbx_seq_one_letter_code
_entity_poly.pdbx_strand_id
1 'polypeptide(L)'
;MSEPVHLFIVTDDAYQASYDVIGVHLVELPSFVRIVTKADDIRRLPTGVRCFGCWFAWGAREHDEAQLAWQERKDRGGLEGVTVTFLEKLDDWRAKRRVAEENILAEQNDAAVMSFEEFSNAHAAAHAVPSEKVTLMPKQQRWS
;
A
#
# COMPACT_ATOMS: atom_id res chain seq x y z
N MET A 1 -9.62 16.96 -1.94
CA MET A 1 -10.90 16.62 -2.58
C MET A 1 -10.77 15.19 -3.07
N SER A 2 -11.63 14.27 -2.62
CA SER A 2 -11.58 12.87 -3.09
C SER A 2 -11.98 12.84 -4.55
N GLU A 3 -11.16 12.25 -5.41
CA GLU A 3 -11.59 12.00 -6.80
C GLU A 3 -12.82 11.09 -6.81
N PRO A 4 -13.74 11.26 -7.77
CA PRO A 4 -14.89 10.38 -7.90
C PRO A 4 -14.44 8.95 -8.22
N VAL A 5 -15.10 7.97 -7.60
CA VAL A 5 -14.87 6.55 -7.91
C VAL A 5 -15.28 6.29 -9.35
N HIS A 6 -14.35 5.79 -10.16
CA HIS A 6 -14.52 5.51 -11.58
C HIS A 6 -14.42 4.03 -11.93
N LEU A 7 -14.01 3.17 -11.00
CA LEU A 7 -13.91 1.74 -11.18
C LEU A 7 -14.33 1.00 -9.91
N PHE A 8 -15.26 0.06 -10.04
CA PHE A 8 -15.57 -0.91 -9.00
C PHE A 8 -15.04 -2.30 -9.38
N ILE A 9 -14.28 -2.92 -8.49
CA ILE A 9 -13.81 -4.30 -8.65
C ILE A 9 -14.60 -5.16 -7.67
N VAL A 10 -15.36 -6.11 -8.19
CA VAL A 10 -16.14 -7.04 -7.37
C VAL A 10 -15.33 -8.33 -7.22
N THR A 11 -15.13 -8.79 -5.99
CA THR A 11 -14.21 -9.91 -5.71
C THR A 11 -14.59 -10.66 -4.43
N ASP A 12 -14.08 -11.88 -4.28
CA ASP A 12 -14.11 -12.68 -3.04
C ASP A 12 -12.93 -12.32 -2.12
N ASP A 13 -11.78 -11.94 -2.70
CA ASP A 13 -10.60 -11.49 -1.98
C ASP A 13 -10.17 -10.09 -2.41
N ALA A 14 -10.25 -9.13 -1.46
CA ALA A 14 -9.89 -7.74 -1.72
C ALA A 14 -8.37 -7.52 -1.79
N TYR A 15 -7.59 -8.27 -1.02
CA TYR A 15 -6.13 -8.12 -0.98
C TYR A 15 -5.54 -8.68 -2.27
N GLN A 16 -5.94 -9.89 -2.66
CA GLN A 16 -5.46 -10.49 -3.89
C GLN A 16 -5.88 -9.65 -5.11
N ALA A 17 -7.12 -9.13 -5.13
CA ALA A 17 -7.57 -8.20 -6.16
C ALA A 17 -6.73 -6.91 -6.22
N SER A 18 -6.35 -6.32 -5.09
CA SER A 18 -5.57 -5.08 -5.11
C SER A 18 -4.20 -5.29 -5.75
N TYR A 19 -3.55 -6.42 -5.46
CA TYR A 19 -2.28 -6.78 -6.07
C TYR A 19 -2.41 -7.17 -7.54
N ASP A 20 -3.29 -8.12 -7.87
CA ASP A 20 -3.34 -8.68 -9.23
C ASP A 20 -3.97 -7.71 -10.23
N VAL A 21 -4.91 -6.87 -9.78
CA VAL A 21 -5.59 -5.89 -10.64
C VAL A 21 -4.93 -4.52 -10.60
N ILE A 22 -4.47 -4.01 -9.46
CA ILE A 22 -3.96 -2.63 -9.39
C ILE A 22 -2.43 -2.61 -9.23
N GLY A 23 -1.83 -3.66 -8.69
CA GLY A 23 -0.40 -3.72 -8.40
C GLY A 23 0.00 -3.02 -7.11
N VAL A 24 -0.96 -2.73 -6.23
CA VAL A 24 -0.73 -1.99 -4.98
C VAL A 24 -1.39 -2.67 -3.79
N HIS A 25 -0.87 -2.38 -2.59
CA HIS A 25 -1.52 -2.82 -1.37
C HIS A 25 -2.88 -2.10 -1.17
N LEU A 26 -3.82 -2.76 -0.49
CA LEU A 26 -5.18 -2.27 -0.30
C LEU A 26 -5.26 -0.85 0.31
N VAL A 27 -4.33 -0.50 1.20
CA VAL A 27 -4.26 0.82 1.86
C VAL A 27 -3.81 1.92 0.89
N GLU A 28 -3.13 1.56 -0.19
CA GLU A 28 -2.63 2.48 -1.21
C GLU A 28 -3.54 2.53 -2.44
N LEU A 29 -4.75 1.97 -2.35
CA LEU A 29 -5.69 2.00 -3.45
C LEU A 29 -5.95 3.44 -3.89
N PRO A 30 -5.86 3.73 -5.20
CA PRO A 30 -6.21 5.03 -5.70
C PRO A 30 -7.70 5.30 -5.45
N SER A 31 -8.03 6.55 -5.11
CA SER A 31 -9.39 6.96 -4.72
C SER A 31 -10.44 6.77 -5.82
N PHE A 32 -10.01 6.70 -7.09
CA PHE A 32 -10.89 6.39 -8.22
C PHE A 32 -11.23 4.89 -8.35
N VAL A 33 -10.61 4.00 -7.56
CA VAL A 33 -10.88 2.55 -7.54
C VAL A 33 -11.52 2.16 -6.22
N ARG A 34 -12.54 1.30 -6.28
CA ARG A 34 -13.15 0.71 -5.10
C ARG A 34 -13.30 -0.80 -5.26
N ILE A 35 -12.80 -1.55 -4.29
CA ILE A 35 -13.00 -2.99 -4.23
C ILE A 35 -14.22 -3.30 -3.37
N VAL A 36 -15.09 -4.19 -3.83
CA VAL A 36 -16.35 -4.57 -3.17
C VAL A 36 -16.40 -6.08 -3.03
N THR A 37 -16.50 -6.55 -1.79
CA THR A 37 -16.53 -7.98 -1.46
C THR A 37 -17.86 -8.46 -0.89
N LYS A 38 -18.67 -7.54 -0.33
CA LYS A 38 -19.92 -7.92 0.32
C LYS A 38 -21.08 -7.99 -0.66
N ALA A 39 -21.84 -9.07 -0.61
CA ALA A 39 -23.02 -9.30 -1.45
C ALA A 39 -24.01 -8.12 -1.46
N ASP A 40 -24.31 -7.55 -0.29
CA ASP A 40 -25.23 -6.40 -0.18
C ASP A 40 -24.72 -5.13 -0.86
N ASP A 41 -23.41 -4.88 -0.79
CA ASP A 41 -22.80 -3.74 -1.44
C ASP A 41 -22.77 -3.93 -2.97
N ILE A 42 -22.54 -5.18 -3.42
CA ILE A 42 -22.59 -5.55 -4.84
C ILE A 42 -23.99 -5.30 -5.42
N ARG A 43 -25.05 -5.71 -4.71
CA ARG A 43 -26.44 -5.47 -5.13
C ARG A 43 -26.80 -3.98 -5.22
N ARG A 44 -26.13 -3.14 -4.43
CA ARG A 44 -26.33 -1.69 -4.34
C ARG A 44 -25.43 -0.88 -5.28
N LEU A 45 -24.62 -1.53 -6.12
CA LEU A 45 -23.79 -0.83 -7.10
C LEU A 45 -24.65 0.10 -7.97
N PRO A 46 -24.30 1.40 -8.07
CA PRO A 46 -25.08 2.35 -8.83
C PRO A 46 -25.16 1.97 -10.32
N THR A 47 -26.20 2.42 -11.00
CA THR A 47 -26.34 2.23 -12.45
C THR A 47 -25.37 3.15 -13.18
N GLY A 48 -24.81 2.68 -14.30
CA GLY A 48 -23.85 3.41 -15.14
C GLY A 48 -22.42 3.41 -14.60
N VAL A 49 -22.12 2.65 -13.54
CA VAL A 49 -20.75 2.54 -13.02
C VAL A 49 -19.95 1.53 -13.81
N ARG A 50 -18.68 1.86 -14.05
CA ARG A 50 -17.69 0.92 -14.60
C ARG A 50 -17.30 -0.09 -13.54
N CYS A 51 -17.50 -1.37 -13.85
CA CYS A 51 -17.16 -2.45 -12.94
C CYS A 51 -16.89 -3.78 -13.64
N PHE A 52 -16.19 -4.66 -12.93
CA PHE A 52 -16.02 -6.05 -13.35
C PHE A 52 -15.82 -6.97 -12.15
N GLY A 53 -16.02 -8.27 -12.37
CA GLY A 53 -15.82 -9.31 -11.37
C GLY A 53 -14.45 -9.99 -11.53
N CYS A 54 -13.75 -10.21 -10.44
CA CYS A 54 -12.49 -10.94 -10.35
C CYS A 54 -12.61 -11.95 -9.20
N TRP A 55 -12.17 -13.19 -9.39
CA TRP A 55 -12.40 -14.26 -8.40
C TRP A 55 -11.15 -15.11 -8.24
N PHE A 56 -10.76 -15.38 -7.00
CA PHE A 56 -9.51 -16.08 -6.66
C PHE A 56 -9.73 -17.46 -6.05
N ALA A 57 -10.90 -17.73 -5.47
CA ALA A 57 -11.28 -19.07 -5.03
C ALA A 57 -11.63 -19.97 -6.23
N TRP A 58 -10.62 -20.39 -7.00
CA TRP A 58 -10.77 -21.37 -8.06
C TRP A 58 -10.95 -22.77 -7.45
N GLY A 59 -12.05 -23.44 -7.79
CA GLY A 59 -12.31 -24.83 -7.38
C GLY A 59 -13.15 -24.99 -6.11
N ALA A 60 -13.69 -23.90 -5.55
CA ALA A 60 -14.75 -24.01 -4.55
C ALA A 60 -15.98 -24.67 -5.17
N ARG A 61 -16.53 -25.68 -4.49
CA ARG A 61 -17.66 -26.49 -4.97
C ARG A 61 -18.98 -25.70 -4.97
N GLU A 62 -19.02 -24.60 -4.22
CA GLU A 62 -20.17 -23.70 -4.08
C GLU A 62 -19.73 -22.27 -4.41
N HIS A 63 -20.62 -21.52 -5.08
CA HIS A 63 -20.42 -20.11 -5.35
C HIS A 63 -20.50 -19.32 -4.05
N ASP A 64 -19.51 -18.47 -3.80
CA ASP A 64 -19.55 -17.51 -2.70
C ASP A 64 -20.72 -16.53 -2.88
N GLU A 65 -21.26 -16.01 -1.77
CA GLU A 65 -22.40 -15.08 -1.77
C GLU A 65 -22.13 -13.85 -2.65
N ALA A 66 -20.88 -13.41 -2.71
CA ALA A 66 -20.42 -12.33 -3.58
C ALA A 66 -20.59 -12.67 -5.07
N GLN A 67 -20.27 -13.90 -5.47
CA GLN A 67 -20.40 -14.37 -6.86
C GLN A 67 -21.87 -14.42 -7.28
N LEU A 68 -22.73 -14.95 -6.40
CA LEU A 68 -24.18 -15.00 -6.63
C LEU A 68 -24.78 -13.59 -6.75
N ALA A 69 -24.41 -12.68 -5.83
CA ALA A 69 -24.84 -11.29 -5.86
C ALA A 69 -24.34 -10.56 -7.11
N TRP A 70 -23.13 -10.84 -7.58
CA TRP A 70 -22.59 -10.28 -8.82
C TRP A 70 -23.36 -10.76 -10.04
N GLN A 71 -23.71 -12.05 -10.10
CA GLN A 71 -24.51 -12.58 -11.19
C GLN A 71 -25.91 -11.96 -11.22
N GLU A 72 -26.59 -11.92 -10.07
CA GLU A 72 -27.89 -11.23 -9.92
C GLU A 72 -27.79 -9.75 -10.36
N ARG A 73 -26.74 -9.04 -9.95
CA ARG A 73 -26.55 -7.64 -10.30
C ARG A 73 -26.31 -7.43 -11.79
N LYS A 74 -25.58 -8.33 -12.45
CA LYS A 74 -25.37 -8.30 -13.92
C LYS A 74 -26.68 -8.56 -14.66
N ASP A 75 -27.47 -9.53 -14.20
CA ASP A 75 -28.75 -9.90 -14.83
C ASP A 75 -29.76 -8.75 -14.79
N ARG A 76 -29.71 -7.91 -13.73
CA ARG A 76 -30.50 -6.66 -13.64
C ARG A 76 -30.07 -5.58 -14.64
N GLY A 77 -28.89 -5.69 -15.24
CA GLY A 77 -28.37 -4.74 -16.23
C GLY A 77 -27.93 -3.38 -15.65
N GLY A 78 -27.52 -2.47 -16.53
CA GLY A 78 -27.13 -1.11 -16.14
C GLY A 78 -25.75 -0.98 -15.49
N LEU A 79 -24.89 -1.98 -15.63
CA LEU A 79 -23.47 -1.89 -15.31
C LEU A 79 -22.69 -1.59 -16.59
N GLU A 80 -21.68 -0.73 -16.51
CA GLU A 80 -20.73 -0.54 -17.60
C GLU A 80 -19.58 -1.53 -17.44
N GLY A 81 -19.31 -2.29 -18.49
CA GLY A 81 -18.08 -3.08 -18.56
C GLY A 81 -16.85 -2.18 -18.65
N VAL A 82 -15.67 -2.76 -18.40
CA VAL A 82 -14.42 -2.04 -18.56
C VAL A 82 -14.01 -2.04 -20.04
N THR A 83 -13.80 -0.85 -20.62
CA THR A 83 -13.34 -0.70 -22.00
C THR A 83 -11.84 -0.93 -22.10
N VAL A 84 -11.37 -1.37 -23.28
CA VAL A 84 -9.93 -1.50 -23.58
C VAL A 84 -9.19 -0.18 -23.34
N THR A 85 -9.77 0.93 -23.78
CA THR A 85 -9.21 2.28 -23.57
C THR A 85 -9.07 2.67 -22.10
N PHE A 86 -9.88 2.10 -21.20
CA PHE A 86 -9.72 2.33 -19.77
C PHE A 86 -8.62 1.44 -19.18
N LEU A 87 -8.51 0.19 -19.65
CA LEU A 87 -7.41 -0.69 -19.25
C LEU A 87 -6.06 -0.09 -19.64
N GLU A 88 -5.93 0.45 -20.86
CA GLU A 88 -4.72 1.15 -21.31
C GLU A 88 -4.37 2.34 -20.39
N LYS A 89 -5.37 3.14 -19.99
CA LYS A 89 -5.17 4.25 -19.03
C LYS A 89 -4.75 3.77 -17.65
N LEU A 90 -5.28 2.63 -17.21
CA LEU A 90 -4.90 2.01 -15.94
C LEU A 90 -3.46 1.50 -15.99
N ASP A 91 -3.06 0.88 -17.10
CA ASP A 91 -1.69 0.42 -17.33
C ASP A 91 -0.71 1.60 -17.40
N ASP A 92 -1.06 2.69 -18.10
CA ASP A 92 -0.28 3.94 -18.11
C ASP A 92 -0.11 4.52 -16.70
N TRP A 93 -1.17 4.48 -15.89
CA TRP A 93 -1.11 4.93 -14.50
C TRP A 93 -0.15 4.06 -13.68
N ARG A 94 -0.23 2.72 -13.81
CA ARG A 94 0.68 1.79 -13.13
C ARG A 94 2.14 2.04 -13.55
N ALA A 95 2.40 2.24 -14.83
CA ALA A 95 3.74 2.50 -15.35
C ALA A 95 4.34 3.79 -14.75
N LYS A 96 3.56 4.87 -14.71
CA LYS A 96 3.98 6.15 -14.09
C LYS A 96 4.28 5.99 -12.60
N ARG A 97 3.45 5.24 -11.88
CA ARG A 97 3.66 4.98 -10.46
C ARG A 97 4.94 4.19 -10.22
N ARG A 98 5.17 3.12 -10.99
CA ARG A 98 6.38 2.31 -10.89
C ARG A 98 7.66 3.14 -11.10
N VAL A 99 7.66 4.02 -12.10
CA VAL A 99 8.79 4.95 -12.32
C VAL A 99 8.99 5.88 -11.12
N ALA A 100 7.92 6.39 -10.52
CA ALA A 100 8.02 7.23 -9.33
C ALA A 100 8.58 6.45 -8.12
N GLU A 101 8.14 5.21 -7.91
CA GLU A 101 8.67 4.34 -6.85
C GLU A 101 10.15 4.00 -7.08
N GLU A 102 10.54 3.70 -8.33
CA GLU A 102 11.94 3.47 -8.71
C GLU A 102 12.82 4.70 -8.43
N ASN A 103 12.31 5.91 -8.69
CA ASN A 103 13.02 7.16 -8.39
C ASN A 103 13.17 7.38 -6.87
N ILE A 104 12.12 7.15 -6.08
CA ILE A 104 12.18 7.26 -4.62
C ILE A 104 13.21 6.28 -4.05
N LEU A 105 13.21 5.03 -4.55
CA LEU A 105 14.18 4.02 -4.14
C LEU A 105 15.62 4.40 -4.54
N ALA A 106 15.81 4.99 -5.72
CA ALA A 106 17.11 5.51 -6.14
C ALA A 106 17.60 6.64 -5.23
N GLU A 107 16.74 7.62 -4.92
CA GLU A 107 17.06 8.72 -4.00
C GLU A 107 17.38 8.23 -2.58
N GLN A 108 16.69 7.19 -2.10
CA GLN A 108 16.96 6.59 -0.79
C GLN A 108 18.26 5.80 -0.75
N ASN A 109 18.64 5.15 -1.85
CA ASN A 109 19.94 4.46 -1.95
C ASN A 109 21.12 5.43 -2.04
N ASP A 110 20.92 6.62 -2.62
CA ASP A 110 21.92 7.69 -2.69
C ASP A 110 22.03 8.49 -1.38
N ALA A 111 21.08 8.36 -0.46
CA ALA A 111 21.19 8.92 0.88
C ALA A 111 22.27 8.17 1.67
N ALA A 112 23.33 8.86 2.07
CA ALA A 112 24.40 8.28 2.88
C ALA A 112 23.82 7.72 4.19
N VAL A 113 23.67 6.40 4.27
CA VAL A 113 23.28 5.70 5.48
C VAL A 113 24.47 5.74 6.43
N MET A 114 24.42 6.61 7.43
CA MET A 114 25.38 6.55 8.53
C MET A 114 25.21 5.24 9.30
N SER A 115 26.34 4.63 9.64
CA SER A 115 26.32 3.44 10.50
C SER A 115 25.72 3.77 11.87
N PHE A 116 25.17 2.76 12.53
CA PHE A 116 24.63 2.93 13.89
C PHE A 116 25.69 3.46 14.87
N GLU A 117 26.96 3.05 14.68
CA GLU A 117 28.08 3.53 15.49
C GLU A 117 28.36 5.02 15.27
N GLU A 118 28.33 5.50 14.01
CA GLU A 118 28.46 6.92 13.69
C GLU A 118 27.31 7.75 14.25
N PHE A 119 26.07 7.25 14.15
CA PHE A 119 24.90 7.88 14.77
C PHE A 119 25.03 7.96 16.30
N SER A 120 25.41 6.84 16.94
CA SER A 120 25.59 6.75 18.38
C SER A 120 26.69 7.70 18.87
N ASN A 121 27.80 7.77 18.16
CA ASN A 121 28.92 8.67 18.49
C ASN A 121 28.55 10.14 18.31
N ALA A 122 27.84 10.50 17.24
CA ALA A 122 27.36 11.86 17.02
C ALA A 122 26.36 12.31 18.08
N HIS A 123 25.44 11.42 18.46
CA HIS A 123 24.47 11.68 19.54
C HIS A 123 25.16 11.78 20.91
N ALA A 124 26.10 10.89 21.21
CA ALA A 124 26.89 10.96 22.44
C ALA A 124 27.72 12.24 22.52
N ALA A 125 28.33 12.68 21.41
CA ALA A 125 29.07 13.93 21.35
C ALA A 125 28.16 15.16 21.53
N ALA A 126 26.95 15.16 20.96
CA ALA A 126 25.98 16.25 21.11
C ALA A 126 25.45 16.38 22.54
N HIS A 127 25.37 15.27 23.28
CA HIS A 127 24.90 15.21 24.66
C HIS A 127 26.02 15.09 25.71
N ALA A 128 27.28 15.19 25.29
CA ALA A 128 28.41 15.16 26.20
C ALA A 128 28.41 16.43 27.07
N VAL A 129 27.94 16.29 28.31
CA VAL A 129 28.09 17.33 29.34
C VAL A 129 29.58 17.43 29.67
N PRO A 130 30.20 18.62 29.65
CA PRO A 130 31.60 18.78 30.01
C PRO A 130 31.82 18.31 31.45
N SER A 131 32.46 17.15 31.63
CA SER A 131 32.77 16.65 32.97
C SER A 131 33.82 17.55 33.59
N GLU A 132 33.42 18.21 34.68
CA GLU A 132 34.29 19.05 35.50
C GLU A 132 35.46 18.22 36.05
N LYS A 133 36.68 18.67 35.74
CA LYS A 133 38.01 18.19 36.18
C LYS A 133 37.98 16.99 37.15
N VAL A 134 38.24 15.79 36.61
CA VAL A 134 38.62 14.63 37.42
C VAL A 134 39.92 14.97 38.15
N THR A 135 39.81 15.22 39.46
CA THR A 135 40.96 15.47 40.32
C THR A 135 41.70 14.15 40.51
N LEU A 136 42.87 14.02 39.88
CA LEU A 136 43.78 12.87 40.05
C LEU A 136 44.09 12.72 41.55
N MET A 137 43.61 11.63 42.18
CA MET A 137 43.99 11.32 43.56
C MET A 137 45.51 11.15 43.65
N PRO A 138 46.17 11.81 44.62
CA PRO A 138 47.61 11.64 44.80
C PRO A 138 47.90 10.21 45.26
N LYS A 139 48.91 9.59 44.61
CA LYS A 139 49.42 8.25 44.94
C LYS A 139 49.79 8.20 46.42
N GLN A 140 49.09 7.39 47.21
CA GLN A 140 49.46 7.09 48.59
C GLN A 140 50.86 6.44 48.62
N GLN A 141 51.81 7.09 49.29
CA GLN A 141 53.10 6.48 49.63
C GLN A 141 52.87 5.37 50.66
N ARG A 142 53.30 4.15 50.31
CA ARG A 142 53.41 3.04 51.27
C ARG A 142 54.60 3.32 52.19
N TRP A 143 54.39 3.32 53.50
CA TRP A 143 55.46 3.40 54.49
C TRP A 143 56.17 2.04 54.62
N SER A 144 57.50 2.10 54.68
CA SER A 144 58.44 1.00 54.96
C SER A 144 58.61 0.76 56.46
#